data_AF-A0A920TH56-F1
#
_entry.id   AF-A0A920TH56-F1
#
_cell.length_a   1.000
_cell.length_b   1.000
_cell.length_c   1.000
_cell.angle_alpha   90.00
_cell.angle_beta   90.00
_cell.angle_gamma   90.00
#
_symmetry.space_group_name_H-M   'P 1'
#
loop_
_entity.id
_entity.type
_entity.pdbx_description
1 polymer ?
#
loop_
_entity_poly.entity_id
_entity_poly.type
_entity_poly.pdbx_seq_one_letter_code
_entity_poly.pdbx_strand_id
1 'polypeptide(L)'
;METEANPKHVEDVGSRLQSGLDQLWEKYPLIGDVRGKGLMQGIELVKDRKTKEPAPDAVAKIFEQTRKYGLLIGKGGLYSNVLRISPPLTATKIM
;
A
#
# COMPACT_ATOMS: atom_id res chain seq x y z
N MET A 1 -1.25 15.67 20.17
CA MET A 1 -0.38 15.13 19.09
C MET A 1 0.81 14.34 19.62
N GLU A 2 1.44 14.72 20.74
CA GLU A 2 2.68 14.08 21.22
C GLU A 2 2.56 12.62 21.68
N THR A 3 1.36 12.14 22.03
CA THR A 3 1.17 10.76 22.54
C THR A 3 0.68 9.76 21.48
N GLU A 4 -0.06 10.19 20.45
CA GLU A 4 -0.77 9.28 19.52
C GLU A 4 -0.13 9.17 18.13
N ALA A 5 0.69 10.12 17.70
CA ALA A 5 1.32 10.13 16.37
C ALA A 5 2.86 10.18 16.44
N ASN A 6 3.44 9.69 17.53
CA ASN A 6 4.89 9.71 17.75
C ASN A 6 5.62 8.68 16.86
N PRO A 7 6.95 8.79 16.71
CA PRO A 7 7.72 7.90 15.84
C PRO A 7 7.55 6.40 16.18
N LYS A 8 7.46 6.04 17.47
CA LYS A 8 7.25 4.66 17.90
C LYS A 8 5.89 4.13 17.43
N HIS A 9 4.83 4.92 17.55
CA HIS A 9 3.51 4.55 17.03
C HIS A 9 3.54 4.33 15.50
N VAL A 10 4.18 5.24 14.75
CA VAL A 10 4.32 5.13 13.29
C VAL A 10 5.10 3.87 12.89
N GLU A 11 6.14 3.52 13.62
CA GLU A 11 6.91 2.29 13.42
C GLU A 11 6.08 1.04 13.74
N ASP A 12 5.38 1.04 14.87
CA ASP A 12 4.56 -0.06 15.34
C ASP A 12 3.40 -0.38 14.37
N VAL A 13 2.65 0.65 13.95
CA VAL A 13 1.53 0.49 13.01
C VAL A 13 2.04 0.25 11.59
N GLY A 14 3.10 0.94 11.19
CA GLY A 14 3.76 0.77 9.90
C GLY A 14 4.27 -0.66 9.69
N SER A 15 4.88 -1.27 10.72
CA SER A 15 5.31 -2.67 10.68
C SER A 15 4.13 -3.62 10.46
N ARG A 16 3.01 -3.40 11.15
CA ARG A 16 1.78 -4.20 10.97
C ARG A 16 1.19 -4.04 9.57
N LEU A 17 1.23 -2.84 9.01
CA LEU A 17 0.79 -2.56 7.64
C LEU A 17 1.70 -3.28 6.65
N GLN A 18 3.02 -3.11 6.76
CA GLN A 18 4.03 -3.75 5.90
C GLN A 18 3.85 -5.27 5.88
N SER A 19 3.77 -5.93 7.03
CA SER A 19 3.59 -7.39 7.09
C SER A 19 2.31 -7.86 6.39
N GLY A 20 1.23 -7.09 6.46
CA GLY A 20 0.01 -7.40 5.72
C GLY A 20 0.17 -7.24 4.20
N LEU A 21 0.90 -6.22 3.77
CA LEU A 21 1.21 -6.01 2.34
C LEU A 21 2.16 -7.09 1.80
N ASP A 22 3.12 -7.54 2.60
CA ASP A 22 4.03 -8.63 2.24
C ASP A 22 3.26 -9.95 2.06
N GLN A 23 2.30 -10.26 2.93
CA GLN A 23 1.40 -11.41 2.75
C GLN A 23 0.56 -11.31 1.47
N LEU A 24 0.10 -10.11 1.11
CA LEU A 24 -0.59 -9.90 -0.17
C LEU A 24 0.37 -10.10 -1.34
N TRP A 25 1.62 -9.64 -1.23
CA TRP A 25 2.65 -9.88 -2.24
C TRP A 25 2.91 -11.37 -2.40
N GLU A 26 3.07 -12.16 -1.34
CA GLU A 26 3.23 -13.62 -1.45
C GLU A 26 2.05 -14.27 -2.18
N LYS A 27 0.83 -13.81 -1.91
CA LYS A 27 -0.40 -14.40 -2.46
C LYS A 27 -0.70 -13.99 -3.90
N TYR A 28 -0.39 -12.76 -4.31
CA TYR A 28 -0.84 -12.20 -5.58
C TYR A 28 0.34 -11.85 -6.50
N PRO A 29 0.57 -12.64 -7.58
CA PRO A 29 1.66 -12.39 -8.53
C PRO A 29 1.65 -11.01 -9.19
N LEU A 30 0.46 -10.39 -9.27
CA LEU A 30 0.25 -9.04 -9.80
C LEU A 30 1.01 -7.97 -9.01
N ILE A 31 1.31 -8.19 -7.73
CA ILE A 31 2.11 -7.26 -6.94
C ILE A 31 3.58 -7.54 -7.26
N GLY A 32 4.23 -6.58 -7.92
CA GLY A 32 5.65 -6.67 -8.27
C GLY A 32 6.56 -6.35 -7.10
N ASP A 33 6.20 -5.31 -6.36
CA ASP A 33 7.01 -4.76 -5.27
C ASP A 33 6.12 -4.11 -4.20
N VAL A 34 6.57 -4.19 -2.95
CA VAL A 34 6.00 -3.48 -1.81
C VAL A 34 7.14 -2.70 -1.16
N ARG A 35 7.00 -1.38 -1.09
CA ARG A 35 8.07 -0.49 -0.61
C ARG A 35 7.53 0.68 0.18
N GLY A 36 8.32 1.17 1.13
CA GLY A 36 7.94 2.33 1.92
C GLY A 36 8.57 2.30 3.29
N LYS A 37 8.14 3.24 4.15
CA LYS A 37 8.57 3.30 5.55
C LYS A 37 7.43 3.83 6.42
N GLY A 38 7.22 3.19 7.56
CA GLY A 38 6.16 3.55 8.49
C GLY A 38 4.79 3.50 7.81
N LEU A 39 4.05 4.60 7.91
CA LEU A 39 2.71 4.76 7.34
C LEU A 39 2.71 5.36 5.93
N MET A 40 3.83 5.33 5.21
CA MET A 40 3.89 5.72 3.80
C MET A 40 4.36 4.51 2.99
N GLN A 41 3.40 3.85 2.33
CA GLN A 41 3.61 2.60 1.62
C GLN A 41 3.18 2.69 0.16
N GLY A 42 3.92 2.00 -0.70
CA GLY A 42 3.69 1.89 -2.14
C GLY A 42 3.59 0.42 -2.55
N ILE A 43 2.57 0.11 -3.33
CA ILE A 43 2.33 -1.23 -3.87
C ILE A 43 2.40 -1.11 -5.39
N GLU A 44 3.45 -1.68 -5.98
CA GLU A 44 3.63 -1.68 -7.42
C GLU A 44 2.93 -2.88 -8.05
N LEU A 45 2.11 -2.62 -9.08
CA LEU A 45 1.45 -3.66 -9.85
C LEU A 45 2.14 -3.83 -11.21
N VAL A 46 2.47 -5.08 -11.52
CA VAL A 46 3.10 -5.49 -12.77
C VAL A 46 2.40 -6.73 -13.32
N LYS A 47 2.37 -6.89 -14.64
CA LYS A 47 1.78 -8.06 -15.29
C LYS A 47 2.60 -9.33 -15.06
N ASP A 48 3.92 -9.16 -14.93
CA ASP A 48 4.86 -10.22 -14.63
C ASP A 48 6.04 -9.68 -13.79
N ARG A 49 6.47 -10.44 -12.78
CA ARG A 49 7.50 -10.01 -11.82
C ARG A 49 8.91 -9.97 -12.40
N LYS A 50 9.19 -10.76 -13.44
CA LYS A 50 10.52 -10.83 -14.06
C LYS A 50 10.73 -9.65 -15.00
N THR A 51 9.75 -9.40 -15.86
CA THR A 51 9.78 -8.29 -16.84
C THR A 51 9.47 -6.94 -16.21
N LYS A 52 8.74 -6.94 -15.08
CA LYS A 52 8.20 -5.74 -14.43
C LYS A 52 7.34 -4.88 -15.35
N GLU A 53 6.67 -5.50 -16.33
CA GLU A 53 5.75 -4.78 -17.22
C GLU A 53 4.63 -4.09 -16.40
N PRO A 54 4.45 -2.76 -16.45
CA PRO A 54 3.48 -2.05 -15.64
C PRO A 54 2.03 -2.51 -15.87
N ALA A 55 1.21 -2.54 -14.80
CA ALA A 55 -0.21 -2.89 -14.87
C ALA A 55 -1.16 -1.74 -14.45
N PRO A 56 -1.20 -0.61 -15.18
CA PRO A 56 -2.01 0.56 -14.80
C PRO A 56 -3.53 0.28 -14.79
N ASP A 57 -4.03 -0.58 -15.67
CA ASP A 57 -5.45 -0.95 -15.70
C ASP A 57 -5.87 -1.69 -14.42
N ALA A 58 -4.97 -2.50 -13.86
CA ALA A 58 -5.22 -3.20 -12.61
C ALA A 58 -5.26 -2.20 -11.43
N VAL A 59 -4.35 -1.21 -11.42
CA VAL A 59 -4.38 -0.10 -10.46
C VAL A 59 -5.70 0.65 -10.51
N ALA A 60 -6.18 1.02 -11.71
CA ALA A 60 -7.44 1.73 -11.87
C ALA A 60 -8.63 0.91 -11.32
N LYS A 61 -8.69 -0.39 -11.62
CA LYS A 61 -9.72 -1.29 -11.12
C LYS A 61 -9.68 -1.40 -9.60
N ILE A 62 -8.52 -1.68 -9.00
CA ILE A 62 -8.38 -1.84 -7.55
C ILE A 62 -8.69 -0.53 -6.81
N PHE A 63 -8.23 0.61 -7.34
CA PHE A 63 -8.55 1.93 -6.80
C PHE A 63 -10.06 2.19 -6.75
N GLU A 64 -10.80 1.90 -7.83
CA GLU A 64 -12.25 2.07 -7.79
C GLU A 64 -12.94 1.08 -6.85
N GLN A 65 -12.45 -0.15 -6.74
CA GLN A 65 -13.00 -1.12 -5.79
C GLN A 65 -12.78 -0.70 -4.35
N THR A 66 -11.55 -0.31 -3.98
CA THR A 66 -11.25 0.18 -2.63
C THR A 66 -12.13 1.36 -2.25
N ARG A 67 -12.33 2.33 -3.15
CA ARG A 67 -13.29 3.44 -2.96
C ARG A 67 -14.72 2.95 -2.70
N LYS A 68 -15.21 1.96 -3.46
CA LYS A 68 -16.55 1.36 -3.26
C LYS A 68 -16.69 0.68 -1.90
N TYR A 69 -15.61 0.09 -1.39
CA TYR A 69 -15.55 -0.52 -0.06
C TYR A 69 -15.25 0.48 1.08
N GLY A 70 -15.19 1.78 0.79
CA GLY A 70 -14.94 2.82 1.80
C GLY A 70 -13.46 3.02 2.17
N LEU A 71 -12.53 2.39 1.44
CA LEU A 71 -11.09 2.57 1.63
C LEU A 71 -10.53 3.56 0.61
N LEU A 72 -10.06 4.70 1.10
CA LEU A 72 -9.43 5.73 0.26
C LEU A 72 -7.91 5.51 0.22
N ILE A 73 -7.38 5.31 -0.99
CA ILE A 73 -5.94 5.17 -1.27
C ILE A 73 -5.57 6.07 -2.44
N GLY A 74 -4.28 6.32 -2.64
CA GLY A 74 -3.77 7.08 -3.79
C GLY A 74 -3.36 6.18 -4.96
N LYS A 75 -3.20 6.78 -6.14
CA LYS A 75 -2.53 6.19 -7.32
C LYS A 75 -1.31 7.02 -7.68
N GLY A 76 -0.27 6.44 -8.26
CA GLY A 76 0.93 7.14 -8.69
C GLY A 76 1.90 6.26 -9.46
N GLY A 77 3.18 6.63 -9.42
CA GLY A 77 4.23 6.02 -10.23
C GLY A 77 4.28 6.61 -11.64
N LEU A 78 5.48 6.57 -12.26
CA LEU A 78 5.71 7.11 -13.61
C LEU A 78 4.75 6.50 -14.64
N TYR A 79 4.43 5.21 -14.48
CA TYR A 79 3.57 4.46 -15.37
C TYR A 79 2.15 4.24 -14.82
N SER A 80 1.74 5.04 -13.81
CA SER A 80 0.43 4.89 -13.14
C SER A 80 0.16 3.49 -12.57
N ASN A 81 1.21 2.75 -12.22
CA ASN A 81 1.17 1.36 -11.78
C ASN A 81 1.42 1.18 -10.28
N VAL A 82 1.33 2.24 -9.47
CA VAL A 82 1.56 2.18 -8.02
C VAL A 82 0.32 2.64 -7.26
N LEU A 83 -0.15 1.81 -6.33
CA LEU A 83 -1.12 2.21 -5.29
C LEU A 83 -0.35 2.79 -4.09
N ARG A 84 -0.82 3.91 -3.54
CA ARG A 84 -0.20 4.62 -2.42
C ARG A 84 -1.09 4.52 -1.19
N ILE A 85 -0.55 4.00 -0.08
CA ILE A 85 -1.21 3.91 1.21
C ILE A 85 -0.50 4.88 2.16
N SER A 86 -1.21 5.93 2.56
CA SER A 86 -0.70 6.97 3.44
C SER A 86 -1.79 7.45 4.41
N PRO A 87 -2.20 6.60 5.37
CA PRO A 87 -3.22 6.95 6.34
C PRO A 87 -2.74 8.07 7.28
N PRO A 88 -3.64 8.68 8.06
CA PRO A 88 -3.27 9.60 9.13
C PRO A 88 -2.25 8.96 10.09
N LEU A 89 -1.37 9.77 10.67
CA LEU A 89 -0.36 9.28 11.62
C LEU A 89 -0.93 8.73 12.92
N THR A 90 -2.22 8.93 13.17
CA THR A 90 -2.99 8.39 14.30
C THR A 90 -3.72 7.09 13.94
N ALA A 91 -3.47 6.51 12.77
CA ALA A 91 -4.11 5.27 12.34
C ALA A 91 -3.78 4.13 13.30
N THR A 92 -4.78 3.34 13.67
CA THR A 92 -4.62 2.26 14.65
C THR A 92 -4.42 0.91 13.98
N LYS A 93 -3.93 -0.05 14.77
CA LYS A 93 -4.02 -1.48 14.42
C LYS A 93 -5.47 -1.91 14.71
N ILE A 94 -6.17 -2.48 13.74
CA ILE A 94 -7.46 -3.12 14.03
C ILE A 94 -7.17 -4.40 14.82
N MET A 95 -7.86 -4.55 15.96
CA MET A 95 -7.75 -5.70 16.87
C MET A 95 -8.31 -6.98 16.23
#